data_AF-G0Y704-F1
#
_entry.id   AF-G0Y704-F1
#
_cell.length_a   1.000
_cell.length_b   1.000
_cell.length_c   1.000
_cell.angle_alpha   90.00
_cell.angle_beta   90.00
_cell.angle_gamma   90.00
#
_symmetry.space_group_name_H-M   'P 1'
#
loop_
_entity.id
_entity.type
_entity.pdbx_description
1 polymer ?
#
loop_
_entity_poly.entity_id
_entity_poly.type
_entity_poly.pdbx_seq_one_letter_code
_entity_poly.pdbx_strand_id
1 'polypeptide(L)'
;RIPRSTIELAITGKLDFVDGMMFPTICDVIRNLSGIWKILFSDKYVRYFDTPQNFEDNVGGVFYSQELRELKEGLEKLGGCSISDDALNNSIALYNENRVWVNKVYDFRSATPWRAPSAEVYLLMRAGMVLPVEEHTKLMKEYLAAAGKENLPMRDNCRIVMTGAFCEQPPLNLIKSIELSGCYIVDDDFMMVNRWLLKEV
;
A
#
# COMPACT_ATOMS: atom_id res chain seq x y z
N ARG A 1 8.88 6.10 14.93
CA ARG A 1 9.12 7.58 14.95
C ARG A 1 8.23 8.38 13.96
N ILE A 2 7.24 7.71 13.34
CA ILE A 2 6.52 8.16 12.15
C ILE A 2 5.76 9.49 12.30
N PRO A 3 4.94 9.73 13.35
CA PRO A 3 4.11 10.95 13.42
C PRO A 3 4.94 12.23 13.43
N ARG A 4 6.07 12.22 14.15
CA ARG A 4 6.96 13.38 14.23
C ARG A 4 7.56 13.70 12.87
N SER A 5 8.04 12.69 12.15
CA SER A 5 8.56 12.89 10.80
C SER A 5 7.47 13.32 9.81
N THR A 6 6.24 12.81 9.93
CA THR A 6 5.12 13.23 9.07
C THR A 6 4.76 14.70 9.29
N ILE A 7 4.71 15.15 10.55
CA ILE A 7 4.49 16.57 10.87
C ILE A 7 5.65 17.44 10.38
N GLU A 8 6.90 17.02 10.58
CA GLU A 8 8.07 17.75 10.07
C GLU A 8 8.03 17.92 8.54
N LEU A 9 7.68 16.86 7.81
CA LEU A 9 7.52 16.93 6.35
C LEU A 9 6.43 17.92 5.95
N ALA A 10 5.33 18.00 6.70
CA ALA A 10 4.26 18.96 6.44
C ALA A 10 4.72 20.40 6.73
N ILE A 11 5.32 20.66 7.89
CA ILE A 11 5.80 22.00 8.30
C ILE A 11 6.90 22.52 7.36
N THR A 12 7.74 21.62 6.82
CA THR A 12 8.81 21.97 5.88
C THR A 12 8.36 22.04 4.41
N GLY A 13 7.05 22.00 4.15
CA GLY A 13 6.45 22.12 2.81
C GLY A 13 6.68 20.90 1.91
N LYS A 14 7.18 19.78 2.45
CA LYS A 14 7.43 18.55 1.68
C LYS A 14 6.16 17.79 1.35
N LEU A 15 5.02 18.17 1.93
CA LEU A 15 3.70 17.60 1.68
C LEU A 15 2.73 18.62 1.04
N ASP A 16 3.20 19.75 0.51
CA ASP A 16 2.31 20.77 -0.08
C ASP A 16 1.52 20.28 -1.30
N PHE A 17 1.97 19.18 -1.90
CA PHE A 17 1.28 18.51 -3.01
C PHE A 17 0.01 17.74 -2.59
N VAL A 18 -0.30 17.61 -1.29
CA VAL A 18 -1.54 16.97 -0.83
C VAL A 18 -2.62 18.00 -0.47
N ASP A 19 -3.83 17.78 -0.96
CA ASP A 19 -5.01 18.61 -0.65
C ASP A 19 -5.73 18.13 0.61
N GLY A 20 -5.52 16.87 1.00
CA GLY A 20 -6.11 16.29 2.19
C GLY A 20 -5.36 15.05 2.70
N MET A 21 -5.66 14.68 3.94
CA MET A 21 -5.05 13.55 4.63
C MET A 21 -6.12 12.67 5.27
N MET A 22 -5.94 11.36 5.14
CA MET A 22 -6.75 10.36 5.82
C MET A 22 -5.93 9.66 6.91
N PHE A 23 -6.53 9.50 8.09
CA PHE A 23 -5.92 8.85 9.24
C PHE A 23 -6.79 7.67 9.68
N PRO A 24 -6.43 6.42 9.33
CA PRO A 24 -7.18 5.25 9.75
C PRO A 24 -6.94 4.91 11.22
N THR A 25 -7.94 4.34 11.90
CA THR A 25 -7.85 3.89 13.31
C THR A 25 -7.05 2.60 13.47
N ILE A 26 -5.76 2.62 13.13
CA ILE A 26 -4.89 1.42 13.23
C ILE A 26 -4.15 1.34 14.57
N CYS A 27 -3.87 2.47 15.21
CA CYS A 27 -3.23 2.54 16.51
C CYS A 27 -3.46 3.91 17.17
N ASP A 28 -3.25 3.99 18.48
CA ASP A 28 -3.39 5.24 19.25
C ASP A 28 -2.55 6.38 18.70
N VAL A 29 -1.40 6.06 18.12
CA VAL A 29 -0.45 7.02 17.59
C VAL A 29 -1.01 7.72 16.34
N ILE A 30 -1.58 6.98 15.38
CA ILE A 30 -2.20 7.56 14.17
C ILE A 30 -3.52 8.25 14.51
N ARG A 31 -4.30 7.70 15.46
CA ARG A 31 -5.51 8.36 15.97
C ARG A 31 -5.22 9.75 16.51
N ASN A 32 -4.23 9.90 17.39
CA ASN A 32 -3.86 11.20 17.95
C ASN A 32 -3.25 12.15 16.90
N LEU A 33 -2.51 11.61 15.93
CA LEU A 33 -1.94 12.40 14.83
C LEU A 33 -3.03 13.13 14.03
N SER A 34 -4.20 12.51 13.83
CA SER A 34 -5.32 13.16 13.14
C SER A 34 -5.78 14.46 13.82
N GLY A 35 -5.80 14.48 15.17
CA GLY A 35 -6.16 15.66 15.95
C GLY A 35 -5.11 16.76 15.87
N ILE A 36 -3.83 16.39 15.98
CA ILE A 36 -2.71 17.32 15.81
C ILE A 36 -2.72 17.92 14.41
N TRP A 37 -2.98 17.12 13.38
CA TRP A 37 -3.05 17.60 12.00
C TRP A 37 -4.16 18.64 11.81
N LYS A 38 -5.36 18.40 12.35
CA LYS A 38 -6.47 19.38 12.29
C LYS A 38 -6.14 20.72 12.94
N ILE A 39 -5.35 20.71 14.01
CA ILE A 39 -4.93 21.94 14.71
C ILE A 39 -3.88 22.70 13.90
N LEU A 40 -2.90 22.00 13.33
CA LEU A 40 -1.78 22.62 12.62
C LEU A 40 -2.10 23.03 11.18
N PHE A 41 -3.02 22.33 10.52
CA PHE A 41 -3.33 22.48 9.10
C PHE A 41 -4.85 22.61 8.89
N SER A 42 -5.43 23.68 9.45
CA SER A 42 -6.89 23.90 9.45
C SER A 42 -7.50 24.14 8.06
N ASP A 43 -6.67 24.44 7.07
CA ASP A 43 -7.02 24.67 5.67
C ASP A 43 -7.04 23.38 4.83
N LYS A 44 -6.49 22.27 5.35
CA LYS A 44 -6.43 20.98 4.65
C LYS A 44 -7.61 20.09 5.03
N TYR A 45 -8.09 19.29 4.08
CA TYR A 45 -9.10 18.28 4.37
C TYR A 45 -8.50 17.17 5.25
N VAL A 46 -9.20 16.81 6.33
CA VAL A 46 -8.76 15.75 7.24
C VAL A 46 -9.91 14.77 7.52
N ARG A 47 -9.75 13.52 7.10
CA ARG A 47 -10.65 12.42 7.47
C ARG A 47 -9.99 11.49 8.47
N TYR A 48 -10.52 11.45 9.68
CA TYR A 48 -10.33 10.29 10.53
C TYR A 48 -11.19 9.16 9.97
N PHE A 49 -10.65 7.97 9.71
CA PHE A 49 -11.40 6.88 9.10
C PHE A 49 -11.43 5.68 10.04
N ASP A 50 -12.61 5.31 10.50
CA ASP A 50 -12.74 4.18 11.42
C ASP A 50 -13.21 2.92 10.70
N THR A 51 -12.75 1.78 11.19
CA THR A 51 -13.10 0.47 10.62
C THR A 51 -13.92 -0.32 11.63
N PRO A 52 -14.92 -1.10 11.18
CA PRO A 52 -15.74 -1.88 12.09
C PRO A 52 -14.88 -2.87 12.90
N GLN A 53 -15.16 -2.96 14.21
CA GLN A 53 -14.53 -3.96 15.09
C GLN A 53 -15.36 -5.25 15.16
N ASN A 54 -16.66 -5.16 14.87
CA ASN A 54 -17.54 -6.30 14.66
C ASN A 54 -17.78 -6.43 13.14
N PHE A 55 -17.54 -7.60 12.56
CA PHE A 55 -17.68 -7.84 11.12
C PHE A 55 -19.05 -8.41 10.70
N GLU A 56 -20.01 -8.50 11.62
CA GLU A 56 -21.39 -8.87 11.27
C GLU A 56 -22.01 -7.81 10.34
N ASP A 57 -22.56 -8.24 9.20
CA ASP A 57 -23.04 -7.34 8.14
C ASP A 57 -24.08 -6.32 8.63
N ASN A 58 -24.99 -6.75 9.50
CA ASN A 58 -26.07 -5.92 10.04
C ASN A 58 -25.60 -4.89 11.09
N VAL A 59 -24.36 -4.99 11.57
CA VAL A 59 -23.78 -4.05 12.55
C VAL A 59 -22.55 -3.37 11.94
N GLY A 60 -21.50 -4.14 11.69
CA GLY A 60 -20.25 -3.67 11.09
C GLY A 60 -20.39 -3.26 9.64
N GLY A 61 -21.11 -4.05 8.84
CA GLY A 61 -21.32 -3.76 7.41
C GLY A 61 -22.12 -2.46 7.20
N VAL A 62 -23.16 -2.24 8.00
CA VAL A 62 -23.93 -0.98 8.01
C VAL A 62 -23.05 0.21 8.40
N PHE A 63 -22.29 0.08 9.49
CA PHE A 63 -21.34 1.11 9.93
C PHE A 63 -20.31 1.44 8.85
N TYR A 64 -19.68 0.42 8.27
CA TYR A 64 -18.65 0.60 7.26
C TYR A 64 -19.20 1.23 5.98
N SER A 65 -20.39 0.82 5.55
CA SER A 65 -21.08 1.44 4.41
C SER A 65 -21.34 2.92 4.63
N GLN A 66 -21.68 3.32 5.87
CA GLN A 66 -21.86 4.72 6.22
C GLN A 66 -20.52 5.49 6.21
N GLU A 67 -19.46 4.93 6.82
CA GLU A 67 -18.12 5.53 6.80
C GLU A 67 -17.61 5.76 5.37
N LEU A 68 -17.85 4.81 4.45
CA LEU A 68 -17.51 4.94 3.04
C LEU A 68 -18.33 6.00 2.31
N ARG A 69 -19.62 6.16 2.60
CA ARG A 69 -20.45 7.24 2.03
C ARG A 69 -19.95 8.61 2.47
N GLU A 70 -19.64 8.78 3.75
CA GLU A 70 -19.09 10.03 4.27
C GLU A 70 -17.70 10.33 3.69
N LEU A 71 -16.88 9.31 3.49
CA LEU A 71 -15.61 9.45 2.79
C LEU A 71 -15.82 9.92 1.35
N LYS A 72 -16.75 9.29 0.61
CA LYS A 72 -17.10 9.69 -0.77
C LYS A 72 -17.52 11.16 -0.82
N GLU A 73 -18.46 11.57 0.02
CA GLU A 73 -18.92 12.96 0.08
C GLU A 73 -17.79 13.95 0.39
N GLY A 74 -16.87 13.57 1.28
CA GLY A 74 -15.70 14.37 1.61
C GLY A 74 -14.74 14.53 0.42
N LEU A 75 -14.49 13.46 -0.32
CA LEU A 75 -13.66 13.47 -1.53
C LEU A 75 -14.31 14.24 -2.68
N GLU A 76 -15.63 14.14 -2.85
CA GLU A 76 -16.38 14.93 -3.85
C GLU A 76 -16.28 16.43 -3.56
N LYS A 77 -16.41 16.84 -2.29
CA LYS A 77 -16.22 18.22 -1.86
C LYS A 77 -14.78 18.70 -2.09
N LEU A 78 -13.79 17.86 -1.79
CA LEU A 78 -12.38 18.19 -1.99
C LEU A 78 -12.04 18.35 -3.48
N GLY A 79 -12.52 17.44 -4.33
CA GLY A 79 -12.26 17.44 -5.77
C GLY A 79 -13.16 18.38 -6.58
N GLY A 80 -14.25 18.89 -5.99
CA GLY A 80 -15.22 19.76 -6.67
C GLY A 80 -16.04 19.05 -7.76
N CYS A 81 -16.11 17.71 -7.72
CA CYS A 81 -16.84 16.90 -8.71
C CYS A 81 -17.54 15.72 -8.02
N SER A 82 -18.65 15.26 -8.62
CA SER A 82 -19.33 14.05 -8.15
C SER A 82 -18.61 12.79 -8.60
N ILE A 83 -18.66 11.76 -7.76
CA ILE A 83 -18.12 10.43 -8.03
C ILE A 83 -19.32 9.53 -8.40
N SER A 84 -19.42 9.16 -9.67
CA SER A 84 -20.49 8.29 -10.15
C SER A 84 -20.27 6.82 -9.75
N ASP A 85 -21.34 6.05 -9.73
CA ASP A 85 -21.25 4.61 -9.47
C ASP A 85 -20.48 3.88 -10.58
N ASP A 86 -20.58 4.33 -11.83
CA ASP A 86 -19.78 3.81 -12.94
C ASP A 86 -18.28 4.04 -12.73
N ALA A 87 -17.89 5.22 -12.23
CA ALA A 87 -16.49 5.52 -11.92
C ALA A 87 -15.97 4.64 -10.77
N LEU A 88 -16.79 4.40 -9.74
CA LEU A 88 -16.47 3.49 -8.64
C LEU A 88 -16.30 2.05 -9.15
N ASN A 89 -17.25 1.55 -9.93
CA ASN A 89 -17.20 0.19 -10.50
C ASN A 89 -15.98 0.00 -11.40
N ASN A 90 -15.65 0.99 -12.23
CA ASN A 90 -14.43 0.96 -13.03
C ASN A 90 -13.17 0.90 -12.15
N SER A 91 -13.08 1.74 -11.12
CA SER A 91 -11.95 1.73 -10.18
C SER A 91 -11.82 0.38 -9.47
N ILE A 92 -12.93 -0.20 -8.98
CA ILE A 92 -12.95 -1.53 -8.36
C ILE A 92 -12.37 -2.59 -9.31
N ALA A 93 -12.79 -2.59 -10.57
CA ALA A 93 -12.29 -3.53 -11.57
C ALA A 93 -10.77 -3.39 -11.79
N LEU A 94 -10.26 -2.16 -11.89
CA LEU A 94 -8.83 -1.89 -12.05
C LEU A 94 -8.01 -2.35 -10.84
N TYR A 95 -8.48 -2.09 -9.62
CA TYR A 95 -7.82 -2.56 -8.41
C TYR A 95 -7.91 -4.09 -8.23
N ASN A 96 -8.97 -4.74 -8.71
CA ASN A 96 -9.06 -6.20 -8.75
C ASN A 96 -8.03 -6.79 -9.73
N GLU A 97 -7.89 -6.23 -10.94
CA GLU A 97 -6.83 -6.65 -11.86
C GLU A 97 -5.45 -6.44 -11.23
N ASN A 98 -5.21 -5.30 -10.60
CA ASN A 98 -3.94 -5.02 -9.93
C ASN A 98 -3.59 -6.07 -8.88
N ARG A 99 -4.54 -6.44 -8.01
CA ARG A 99 -4.36 -7.49 -6.99
C ARG A 99 -3.95 -8.83 -7.60
N VAL A 100 -4.55 -9.22 -8.72
CA VAL A 100 -4.16 -10.43 -9.46
C VAL A 100 -2.69 -10.35 -9.90
N TRP A 101 -2.24 -9.21 -10.40
CA TRP A 101 -0.84 -9.04 -10.83
C TRP A 101 0.14 -8.94 -9.68
N VAL A 102 -0.24 -8.32 -8.56
CA VAL A 102 0.55 -8.36 -7.32
C VAL A 102 0.78 -9.82 -6.92
N ASN A 103 -0.29 -10.62 -6.82
CA ASN A 103 -0.15 -12.05 -6.48
C ASN A 103 0.76 -12.80 -7.47
N LYS A 104 0.63 -12.57 -8.78
CA LYS A 104 1.52 -13.17 -9.79
C LYS A 104 3.00 -12.81 -9.58
N VAL A 105 3.32 -11.57 -9.18
CA VAL A 105 4.69 -11.16 -8.87
C VAL A 105 5.22 -11.92 -7.66
N TYR A 106 4.42 -12.06 -6.60
CA TYR A 106 4.82 -12.79 -5.40
C TYR A 106 4.93 -14.30 -5.63
N ASP A 107 4.03 -14.89 -6.42
CA ASP A 107 4.11 -16.29 -6.84
C ASP A 107 5.39 -16.54 -7.65
N PHE A 108 5.69 -15.65 -8.60
CA PHE A 108 6.92 -15.71 -9.41
C PHE A 108 8.18 -15.60 -8.54
N ARG A 109 8.20 -14.67 -7.59
CA ARG A 109 9.30 -14.52 -6.64
C ARG A 109 9.46 -15.75 -5.77
N SER A 110 8.37 -16.30 -5.24
CA SER A 110 8.43 -17.49 -4.40
C SER A 110 8.96 -18.69 -5.20
N ALA A 111 8.50 -18.88 -6.44
CA ALA A 111 8.94 -19.97 -7.30
C ALA A 111 10.40 -19.80 -7.76
N THR A 112 10.81 -18.58 -8.10
CA THR A 112 12.11 -18.27 -8.72
C THR A 112 12.81 -17.07 -8.07
N PRO A 113 13.15 -17.12 -6.77
CA PRO A 113 13.65 -15.95 -6.04
C PRO A 113 14.99 -15.41 -6.58
N TRP A 114 15.78 -16.24 -7.26
CA TRP A 114 17.02 -15.80 -7.90
C TRP A 114 16.80 -14.95 -9.17
N ARG A 115 15.58 -14.95 -9.73
CA ARG A 115 15.17 -14.11 -10.87
C ARG A 115 14.38 -12.88 -10.46
N ALA A 116 13.87 -12.84 -9.23
CA ALA A 116 13.12 -11.72 -8.70
C ALA A 116 13.65 -11.34 -7.31
N PRO A 117 14.84 -10.71 -7.24
CA PRO A 117 15.38 -10.22 -5.97
C PRO A 117 14.36 -9.35 -5.23
N SER A 118 14.24 -9.54 -3.93
CA SER A 118 13.31 -8.77 -3.10
C SER A 118 13.64 -7.29 -3.06
N ALA A 119 14.90 -6.90 -3.28
CA ALA A 119 15.25 -5.49 -3.47
C ALA A 119 14.53 -4.84 -4.68
N GLU A 120 14.24 -5.60 -5.73
CA GLU A 120 13.50 -5.14 -6.91
C GLU A 120 12.00 -5.18 -6.66
N VAL A 121 11.49 -6.31 -6.16
CA VAL A 121 10.06 -6.47 -5.85
C VAL A 121 9.59 -5.45 -4.82
N TYR A 122 10.42 -5.13 -3.82
CA TYR A 122 10.14 -4.05 -2.86
C TYR A 122 9.94 -2.69 -3.53
N LEU A 123 10.82 -2.32 -4.47
CA LEU A 123 10.70 -1.06 -5.21
C LEU A 123 9.48 -1.05 -6.12
N LEU A 124 9.19 -2.17 -6.80
CA LEU A 124 8.01 -2.34 -7.63
C LEU A 124 6.73 -2.12 -6.82
N MET A 125 6.60 -2.79 -5.67
CA MET A 125 5.43 -2.64 -4.79
C MET A 125 5.35 -1.23 -4.18
N ARG A 126 6.48 -0.63 -3.84
CA ARG A 126 6.54 0.75 -3.33
C ARG A 126 6.09 1.77 -4.38
N ALA A 127 6.38 1.56 -5.65
CA ALA A 127 5.90 2.41 -6.74
C ALA A 127 4.37 2.43 -6.82
N GLY A 128 3.71 1.29 -6.54
CA GLY A 128 2.25 1.19 -6.48
C GLY A 128 1.57 2.07 -5.44
N MET A 129 2.30 2.65 -4.48
CA MET A 129 1.74 3.58 -3.49
C MET A 129 1.58 5.02 -4.00
N VAL A 130 2.19 5.34 -5.15
CA VAL A 130 2.26 6.72 -5.66
C VAL A 130 1.89 6.82 -7.15
N LEU A 131 1.70 5.70 -7.82
CA LEU A 131 1.30 5.65 -9.24
C LEU A 131 -0.19 5.32 -9.37
N PRO A 132 -0.84 5.75 -10.48
CA PRO A 132 -2.13 5.20 -10.88
C PRO A 132 -2.08 3.67 -10.96
N VAL A 133 -3.19 3.03 -10.60
CA VAL A 133 -3.29 1.57 -10.45
C VAL A 133 -3.04 0.84 -11.78
N GLU A 134 -3.42 1.45 -12.90
CA GLU A 134 -3.24 0.95 -14.26
C GLU A 134 -1.76 0.97 -14.67
N GLU A 135 -1.05 2.04 -14.31
CA GLU A 135 0.38 2.18 -14.56
C GLU A 135 1.18 1.18 -13.73
N HIS A 136 0.86 1.02 -12.44
CA HIS A 136 1.48 0.01 -11.60
C HIS A 136 1.22 -1.41 -12.13
N THR A 137 0.00 -1.68 -12.60
CA THR A 137 -0.35 -2.96 -13.23
C THR A 137 0.48 -3.23 -14.48
N LYS A 138 0.67 -2.22 -15.33
CA LYS A 138 1.54 -2.31 -16.51
C LYS A 138 3.00 -2.58 -16.12
N LEU A 139 3.53 -1.87 -15.12
CA LEU A 139 4.89 -2.09 -14.63
C LEU A 139 5.13 -3.52 -14.13
N MET A 140 4.15 -4.11 -13.42
CA MET A 140 4.26 -5.50 -12.97
C MET A 140 4.29 -6.50 -14.14
N LYS A 141 3.49 -6.27 -15.19
CA LYS A 141 3.51 -7.09 -16.42
C LYS A 141 4.86 -7.01 -17.11
N GLU A 142 5.40 -5.81 -17.26
CA GLU A 142 6.71 -5.56 -17.88
C GLU A 142 7.85 -6.17 -17.08
N TYR A 143 7.83 -6.01 -15.74
CA TYR A 143 8.80 -6.62 -14.84
C TYR A 143 8.81 -8.15 -14.97
N LEU A 144 7.66 -8.81 -14.91
CA LEU A 144 7.59 -10.27 -15.05
C LEU A 144 8.08 -10.75 -16.42
N ALA A 145 7.78 -10.01 -17.49
CA ALA A 145 8.25 -10.33 -18.83
C ALA A 145 9.78 -10.18 -18.97
N ALA A 146 10.38 -9.19 -18.29
CA ALA A 146 11.82 -8.99 -18.25
C ALA A 146 12.50 -10.05 -17.37
N ALA A 147 12.08 -10.20 -16.11
CA ALA A 147 12.63 -11.15 -15.15
C ALA A 147 12.51 -12.61 -15.64
N GLY A 148 11.46 -12.95 -16.40
CA GLY A 148 11.30 -14.27 -17.01
C GLY A 148 12.34 -14.61 -18.08
N LYS A 149 12.94 -13.60 -18.73
CA LYS A 149 13.99 -13.76 -19.75
C LYS A 149 15.39 -13.81 -19.16
N GLU A 150 15.55 -13.36 -17.92
CA GLU A 150 16.84 -13.34 -17.24
C GLU A 150 17.33 -14.76 -16.95
N ASN A 151 18.59 -15.02 -17.29
CA ASN A 151 19.27 -16.28 -17.01
C ASN A 151 20.25 -16.12 -15.83
N LEU A 152 19.69 -15.78 -14.66
CA LEU A 152 20.46 -15.71 -13.43
C LEU A 152 20.67 -17.12 -12.85
N PRO A 153 21.90 -17.47 -12.40
CA PRO A 153 22.15 -18.77 -11.79
C PRO A 153 21.50 -18.85 -10.41
N MET A 154 20.80 -19.96 -10.16
CA MET A 154 20.31 -20.30 -8.84
C MET A 154 21.50 -20.62 -7.91
N ARG A 155 21.48 -20.07 -6.70
CA ARG A 155 22.46 -20.33 -5.65
C ARG A 155 21.83 -21.17 -4.55
N ASP A 156 22.68 -21.82 -3.75
CA ASP A 156 22.27 -22.57 -2.56
C ASP A 156 22.01 -21.61 -1.37
N ASN A 157 21.02 -20.74 -1.52
CA ASN A 157 20.61 -19.77 -0.50
C ASN A 157 19.41 -20.30 0.31
N CYS A 158 19.35 -19.95 1.60
CA CYS A 158 18.21 -20.28 2.45
C CYS A 158 16.97 -19.45 2.08
N ARG A 159 15.82 -20.10 1.90
CA ARG A 159 14.53 -19.43 1.67
C ARG A 159 13.96 -18.94 3.00
N ILE A 160 13.62 -17.65 3.08
CA ILE A 160 13.11 -17.01 4.29
C ILE A 160 11.87 -16.16 4.00
N VAL A 161 11.07 -15.96 5.04
CA VAL A 161 9.94 -15.02 5.05
C VAL A 161 10.24 -13.91 6.03
N MET A 162 10.04 -12.66 5.62
CA MET A 162 10.23 -11.49 6.46
C MET A 162 8.90 -11.01 7.04
N THR A 163 8.84 -10.78 8.35
CA THR A 163 7.64 -10.25 9.01
C THR A 163 8.00 -9.24 10.09
N GLY A 164 7.12 -8.26 10.31
CA GLY A 164 7.19 -7.24 11.36
C GLY A 164 7.51 -5.83 10.86
N ALA A 165 7.68 -5.62 9.55
CA ALA A 165 8.13 -4.34 8.98
C ALA A 165 7.04 -3.57 8.21
N PHE A 166 5.76 -3.89 8.47
CA PHE A 166 4.62 -3.24 7.80
C PHE A 166 4.49 -1.74 8.14
N CYS A 167 4.74 -1.37 9.40
CA CYS A 167 4.62 0.01 9.88
C CYS A 167 5.88 0.85 9.60
N GLU A 168 7.06 0.22 9.66
CA GLU A 168 8.34 0.89 9.41
C GLU A 168 9.03 0.23 8.21
N GLN A 169 9.12 0.99 7.11
CA GLN A 169 9.69 0.49 5.87
C GLN A 169 11.19 0.23 6.01
N PRO A 170 11.68 -0.98 5.71
CA PRO A 170 13.09 -1.29 5.85
C PRO A 170 13.93 -0.48 4.84
N PRO A 171 15.14 -0.03 5.22
CA PRO A 171 16.06 0.56 4.26
C PRO A 171 16.36 -0.44 3.13
N LEU A 172 16.46 0.03 1.89
CA LEU A 172 16.74 -0.85 0.74
C LEU A 172 18.05 -1.65 0.92
N ASN A 173 19.05 -1.04 1.56
CA ASN A 173 20.32 -1.71 1.86
C ASN A 173 20.19 -2.87 2.86
N LEU A 174 19.18 -2.84 3.75
CA LEU A 174 18.90 -3.95 4.65
C LEU A 174 18.39 -5.16 3.87
N ILE A 175 17.41 -4.95 2.97
CA ILE A 175 16.89 -6.01 2.09
C ILE A 175 18.02 -6.63 1.28
N LYS A 176 18.84 -5.79 0.62
CA LYS A 176 20.00 -6.26 -0.16
C LYS A 176 21.01 -7.03 0.70
N SER A 177 21.33 -6.55 1.90
CA SER A 177 22.28 -7.21 2.79
C SER A 177 21.81 -8.61 3.19
N ILE A 178 20.52 -8.80 3.42
CA ILE A 178 19.94 -10.12 3.73
C ILE A 178 20.14 -11.08 2.55
N GLU A 179 19.80 -10.65 1.33
CA GLU A 179 19.97 -11.50 0.13
C GLU A 179 21.44 -11.82 -0.15
N LEU A 180 22.34 -10.85 0.04
CA LEU A 180 23.79 -11.03 -0.09
C LEU A 180 24.37 -11.97 0.97
N SER A 181 23.70 -12.13 2.12
CA SER A 181 24.11 -13.02 3.21
C SER A 181 23.71 -14.49 2.98
N GLY A 182 23.30 -14.84 1.76
CA GLY A 182 22.91 -16.22 1.42
C GLY A 182 21.44 -16.52 1.66
N CYS A 183 20.56 -15.52 1.59
CA CYS A 183 19.12 -15.70 1.72
C CYS A 183 18.39 -15.43 0.41
N TYR A 184 17.23 -16.07 0.27
CA TYR A 184 16.18 -15.71 -0.68
C TYR A 184 14.96 -15.28 0.13
N ILE A 185 14.62 -14.00 0.09
CA ILE A 185 13.36 -13.53 0.66
C ILE A 185 12.25 -13.93 -0.32
N VAL A 186 11.50 -14.96 0.04
CA VAL A 186 10.45 -15.53 -0.81
C VAL A 186 9.09 -14.91 -0.52
N ASP A 187 8.89 -14.45 0.72
CA ASP A 187 7.73 -13.68 1.13
C ASP A 187 8.08 -12.58 2.15
N ASP A 188 7.26 -11.53 2.22
CA ASP A 188 7.43 -10.39 3.14
C ASP A 188 6.10 -9.71 3.52
N ASP A 189 6.10 -8.84 4.53
CA ASP A 189 4.98 -7.95 4.89
C ASP A 189 5.29 -6.45 4.73
N PHE A 190 6.26 -6.09 3.87
CA PHE A 190 6.74 -4.71 3.74
C PHE A 190 5.64 -3.77 3.23
N MET A 191 4.90 -4.18 2.20
CA MET A 191 3.87 -3.38 1.55
C MET A 191 2.47 -4.00 1.72
N MET A 192 2.06 -4.26 2.97
CA MET A 192 0.80 -4.97 3.27
C MET A 192 -0.45 -4.38 2.58
N VAL A 193 -0.52 -3.07 2.38
CA VAL A 193 -1.68 -2.42 1.73
C VAL A 193 -1.95 -2.99 0.34
N ASN A 194 -0.90 -3.33 -0.42
CA ASN A 194 -1.04 -3.88 -1.77
C ASN A 194 -1.44 -5.37 -1.77
N ARG A 195 -1.40 -6.03 -0.60
CA ARG A 195 -1.45 -7.50 -0.48
C ARG A 195 -2.39 -8.04 0.59
N TRP A 196 -3.19 -7.17 1.20
CA TRP A 196 -4.09 -7.56 2.30
C TRP A 196 -5.19 -8.52 1.84
N LEU A 197 -5.74 -8.30 0.64
CA LEU A 197 -6.78 -9.16 0.06
C LEU A 197 -6.14 -10.23 -0.84
N LEU A 198 -6.14 -11.47 -0.34
CA LEU A 198 -5.59 -12.63 -1.06
C LEU A 198 -6.62 -13.32 -1.98
N LYS A 199 -7.89 -12.90 -1.92
CA LYS A 199 -9.00 -13.43 -2.71
C LYS A 199 -9.87 -12.28 -3.21
N GLU A 200 -10.64 -12.54 -4.26
CA GLU A 200 -11.71 -11.63 -4.66
C GLU A 200 -12.75 -11.54 -3.53
N VAL A 201 -13.29 -10.34 -3.35
CA VAL A 201 -14.30 -9.97 -2.35
C VAL A 201 -15.49 -9.39 -3.08
#